data_AF-Q5BSV6-F1
#
_entry.id   AF-Q5BSV6-F1
#
_cell.length_a   1.000
_cell.length_b   1.000
_cell.length_c   1.000
_cell.angle_alpha   90.00
_cell.angle_beta   90.00
_cell.angle_gamma   90.00
#
_symmetry.space_group_name_H-M   'P 1'
#
loop_
_entity.id
_entity.type
_entity.pdbx_description
1 polymer ?
#
loop_
_entity_poly.entity_id
_entity_poly.type
_entity_poly.pdbx_seq_one_letter_code
_entity_poly.pdbx_strand_id
1 'polypeptide(L)' 'MVFKILVSIIIRRITTIHDIQIRKNQAGFRSDRGCIDQIFTIRQVLKHRHTF' A
#
# COMPACT_ATOMS: atom_id res chain seq x y z
N MET A 1 16.32 -20.53 -7.82
CA MET A 1 15.08 -20.54 -8.63
C MET A 1 13.86 -21.00 -7.82
N VAL A 2 13.94 -22.12 -7.08
CA VAL A 2 12.84 -22.66 -6.25
C VAL A 2 12.31 -21.66 -5.20
N PHE A 3 13.19 -20.98 -4.47
CA PHE A 3 12.77 -19.99 -3.45
C PHE A 3 12.01 -18.79 -4.03
N LYS A 4 12.27 -18.39 -5.29
CA LYS A 4 11.55 -17.26 -5.91
C LYS A 4 10.07 -17.58 -6.12
N ILE A 5 9.76 -18.85 -6.41
CA ILE A 5 8.38 -19.33 -6.58
C ILE A 5 7.67 -19.37 -5.23
N LEU A 6 8.34 -19.87 -4.19
CA LEU A 6 7.77 -19.90 -2.84
C LEU A 6 7.49 -18.47 -2.33
N VAL A 7 8.44 -17.56 -2.51
CA VAL A 7 8.31 -16.16 -2.12
C VAL A 7 7.15 -15.47 -2.88
N SER A 8 7.02 -15.70 -4.20
CA SER A 8 5.93 -15.08 -4.96
C SER A 8 4.55 -15.59 -4.52
N ILE A 9 4.43 -16.88 -4.19
CA ILE A 9 3.19 -17.46 -3.65
C ILE A 9 2.84 -16.86 -2.29
N ILE A 10 3.83 -16.73 -1.40
CA ILE A 10 3.64 -16.15 -0.07
C ILE A 10 3.24 -14.67 -0.18
N ILE A 11 3.96 -13.88 -0.97
CA ILE A 11 3.65 -12.46 -1.20
C ILE A 11 2.23 -12.32 -1.71
N ARG A 12 1.84 -13.08 -2.74
CA ARG A 12 0.49 -13.00 -3.31
C ARG A 12 -0.61 -13.24 -2.28
N ARG A 13 -0.44 -14.24 -1.39
CA ARG A 13 -1.40 -14.54 -0.32
C ARG A 13 -1.48 -13.42 0.71
N ILE A 14 -0.32 -12.90 1.14
CA ILE A 14 -0.25 -11.82 2.13
C ILE A 14 -0.87 -10.54 1.56
N THR A 15 -0.54 -10.16 0.32
CA THR A 15 -1.02 -8.93 -0.31
C THR A 15 -2.55 -8.89 -0.39
N THR A 16 -3.22 -10.01 -0.73
CA THR A 16 -4.69 -10.05 -0.79
C THR A 16 -5.35 -9.75 0.56
N ILE A 17 -4.81 -10.29 1.66
CA ILE A 17 -5.34 -10.05 3.01
C ILE A 17 -4.99 -8.63 3.48
N HIS A 18 -3.75 -8.22 3.22
CA HIS A 18 -3.23 -6.93 3.64
C HIS A 18 -4.00 -5.79 2.98
N ASP A 19 -4.29 -5.87 1.68
CA ASP A 19 -4.99 -4.80 0.95
C ASP A 19 -6.38 -4.45 1.53
N ILE A 20 -7.05 -5.43 2.15
CA ILE A 20 -8.33 -5.25 2.86
C ILE A 20 -8.13 -4.57 4.23
N GLN A 21 -7.05 -4.90 4.95
CA GLN A 21 -6.81 -4.41 6.31
C GLN A 21 -6.11 -3.06 6.36
N ILE A 22 -5.35 -2.71 5.33
CA ILE A 22 -4.57 -1.47 5.29
C ILE A 22 -5.49 -0.23 5.26
N ARG A 23 -5.09 0.83 5.97
CA ARG A 23 -5.75 2.15 5.93
C ARG A 23 -5.88 2.67 4.49
N LYS A 24 -7.00 3.31 4.16
CA LYS A 24 -7.26 3.94 2.84
C LYS A 24 -6.16 4.92 2.39
N ASN A 25 -5.35 5.43 3.31
CA ASN A 25 -4.30 6.40 3.03
C ASN A 25 -2.93 5.75 2.76
N GLN A 26 -2.80 4.44 2.90
CA GLN A 26 -1.57 3.74 2.55
C GLN A 26 -1.55 3.50 1.05
N ALA A 27 -0.42 3.83 0.43
CA ALA A 27 -0.14 3.51 -0.97
C ALA A 27 0.89 2.37 -1.09
N GLY A 28 1.82 2.24 -0.13
CA GLY A 28 2.79 1.16 -0.13
C GLY A 28 2.13 -0.21 0.05
N PHE A 29 2.63 -1.21 -0.68
CA PHE A 29 2.14 -2.61 -0.69
C PHE A 29 0.74 -2.81 -1.29
N ARG A 30 0.14 -1.78 -1.90
CA ARG A 30 -1.07 -1.92 -2.71
C ARG A 30 -0.71 -2.08 -4.17
N SER A 31 -1.35 -3.02 -4.86
CA SER A 31 -1.11 -3.27 -6.28
C SER A 31 -1.70 -2.19 -7.19
N ASP A 32 -2.67 -1.41 -6.71
CA ASP A 32 -3.41 -0.40 -7.46
C ASP A 32 -2.90 1.03 -7.24
N ARG A 33 -1.89 1.24 -6.39
CA ARG A 33 -1.40 2.58 -6.04
C ARG A 33 0.06 2.79 -6.36
N GLY A 34 0.33 3.90 -7.04
CA GLY A 34 1.67 4.35 -7.38
C GLY A 34 2.23 5.40 -6.44
N CYS A 35 3.46 5.84 -6.73
CA CYS A 35 4.12 6.93 -6.00
C CYS A 35 3.31 8.24 -6.03
N ILE A 36 2.61 8.52 -7.15
CA ILE A 36 1.76 9.70 -7.30
C ILE A 36 0.61 9.69 -6.28
N ASP A 37 -0.06 8.55 -6.11
CA ASP A 37 -1.13 8.39 -5.12
C ASP A 37 -0.63 8.59 -3.69
N GLN A 38 0.62 8.18 -3.43
CA GLN A 38 1.26 8.39 -2.14
C GLN A 38 1.51 9.88 -1.86
N ILE A 39 2.06 10.62 -2.83
CA ILE A 39 2.30 12.06 -2.70
C ILE A 39 0.98 12.81 -2.48
N PHE A 40 -0.06 12.46 -3.25
CA PHE A 40 -1.38 13.05 -3.09
C PHE A 40 -1.96 12.79 -1.70
N THR A 41 -1.83 11.55 -1.21
CA THR A 41 -2.30 11.19 0.13
C THR A 41 -1.55 11.93 1.24
N ILE A 42 -0.22 12.03 1.15
CA ILE A 42 0.60 12.79 2.11
C ILE A 42 0.13 14.25 2.13
N ARG A 43 -0.10 14.86 0.96
CA ARG A 43 -0.60 16.23 0.85
C ARG A 43 -1.97 16.40 1.52
N GLN A 44 -2.89 15.43 1.38
CA GLN A 44 -4.19 15.46 2.07
C GLN A 44 -4.04 15.37 3.59
N VAL A 45 -3.20 14.46 4.08
CA VAL A 45 -2.95 14.29 5.53
C VAL A 45 -2.35 15.57 6.12
N LEU A 46 -1.36 16.17 5.45
CA LEU A 46 -0.74 17.43 5.90
C LEU A 46 -1.74 18.58 5.92
N LYS A 47 -2.58 18.71 4.88
CA LYS A 47 -3.64 19.71 4.87
C LYS A 47 -4.60 19.52 6.03
N HIS A 48 -5.12 18.31 6.24
CA HIS A 48 -6.05 18.04 7.33
C HIS A 48 -5.46 18.39 8.70
N ARG A 49 -4.17 18.09 8.92
CA ARG A 49 -3.44 18.42 10.15
C ARG A 49 -3.17 19.91 10.36
N HIS A 50 -3.16 20.71 9.30
CA HIS A 50 -2.92 22.15 9.39
C HIS A 50 -4.23 22.95 9.54
N THR A 51 -5.35 22.39 9.06
CA THR A 51 -6.66 23.05 9.13
C THR A 51 -7.44 22.73 10.42
N PHE A 52 -7.03 21.70 11.17
CA PHE A 52 -7.62 21.30 12.45
C PHE A 52 -6.64 21.50 13.61
#